data_AF-A0A151HDU6-F1
#
_entry.id   AF-A0A151HDU6-F1
#
_cell.length_a   1.000
_cell.length_b   1.000
_cell.length_c   1.000
_cell.angle_alpha   90.00
_cell.angle_beta   90.00
_cell.angle_gamma   90.00
#
_symmetry.space_group_name_H-M   'P 1'
#
loop_
_entity.id
_entity.type
_entity.pdbx_description
1 polymer ?
#
loop_
_entity_poly.entity_id
_entity_poly.type
_entity_poly.pdbx_seq_one_letter_code
_entity_poly.pdbx_strand_id
1 'polypeptide(L)'
;MAAPRGLPISAATLMEGVCRAAGLEMRSSELDQKSLGYFLVDIRTRGAVAAQQRYLALQGEYALAYDQYLQAQAALQPRQEAAEKLLGQVDDQLRKAMEQAAKYRLESEKKRYQRAQEQDEFVASTSDPKYYAIMQGLNDTHRSWVDKIVFPFYCFKAQLEECENALWVKHTAIATAQ
;
A
#
# COMPACT_ATOMS: atom_id res chain seq x y z
N MET A 1 17.15 -25.22 -14.65
CA MET A 1 16.70 -24.94 -16.03
C MET A 1 16.34 -23.47 -16.10
N ALA A 2 17.05 -22.69 -16.93
CA ALA A 2 16.79 -21.26 -17.08
C ALA A 2 15.51 -21.05 -17.90
N ALA A 3 14.59 -20.20 -17.42
CA ALA A 3 13.41 -19.81 -18.17
C ALA A 3 13.83 -19.14 -19.50
N PRO A 4 13.12 -19.38 -20.61
CA PRO A 4 13.43 -18.74 -21.88
C PRO A 4 13.20 -17.24 -21.72
N ARG A 5 14.28 -16.46 -21.75
CA ARG A 5 14.22 -15.00 -21.87
C ARG A 5 13.36 -14.70 -23.10
N GLY A 6 12.31 -13.90 -22.90
CA GLY A 6 11.31 -13.59 -23.92
C GLY A 6 11.94 -13.27 -25.28
N LEU A 7 11.26 -13.70 -26.35
CA LEU A 7 11.72 -13.58 -27.74
C LEU A 7 12.37 -12.21 -28.01
N PRO A 8 13.57 -12.17 -28.63
CA PRO A 8 14.24 -10.92 -28.91
C PRO A 8 13.44 -10.18 -29.98
N ILE A 9 12.81 -9.06 -29.59
CA ILE A 9 12.31 -8.09 -30.56
C ILE A 9 13.49 -7.74 -31.48
N SER A 10 13.32 -7.93 -32.80
CA SER A 10 14.41 -7.73 -33.73
C SER A 10 14.87 -6.26 -33.69
N ALA A 11 16.17 -6.03 -33.86
CA ALA A 11 16.76 -4.70 -33.90
C ALA A 11 16.06 -3.75 -34.90
N ALA A 12 15.63 -4.30 -36.03
CA ALA A 12 14.87 -3.60 -37.06
C ALA A 12 13.50 -3.11 -36.54
N THR A 13 12.80 -3.92 -35.75
CA THR A 13 11.49 -3.56 -35.18
C THR A 13 11.60 -2.50 -34.08
N LEU A 14 12.67 -2.52 -33.28
CA LEU A 14 12.97 -1.47 -32.30
C LEU A 14 13.32 -0.13 -32.98
N MET A 15 14.12 -0.18 -34.05
CA MET A 15 14.43 0.99 -34.87
C MET A 15 13.17 1.60 -35.50
N GLU A 16 12.35 0.77 -36.13
CA GLU A 16 11.14 1.21 -36.81
C GLU A 16 10.16 1.89 -35.83
N GLY A 17 10.01 1.35 -34.61
CA GLY A 17 9.19 1.98 -33.56
C GLY A 17 9.72 3.34 -33.10
N VAL A 18 11.03 3.48 -32.92
CA VAL A 18 11.66 4.74 -32.47
C VAL A 18 11.65 5.80 -33.58
N CYS A 19 11.93 5.43 -34.83
CA CYS A 19 11.90 6.34 -35.97
C CYS A 19 10.47 6.85 -36.23
N ARG A 20 9.46 5.97 -36.18
CA ARG A 20 8.05 6.38 -36.27
C ARG A 20 7.64 7.31 -35.12
N ALA A 21 8.06 7.04 -33.89
CA ALA A 21 7.80 7.90 -32.74
C ALA A 21 8.47 9.30 -32.86
N ALA A 22 9.57 9.39 -33.60
CA ALA A 22 10.27 10.64 -33.90
C ALA A 22 9.78 11.34 -35.19
N GLY A 23 8.77 10.79 -35.88
CA GLY A 23 8.26 11.34 -37.15
C GLY A 23 9.20 11.17 -38.35
N LEU A 24 10.16 10.23 -38.27
CA LEU A 24 11.15 9.95 -39.30
C LEU A 24 10.79 8.67 -40.05
N GLU A 25 10.66 8.74 -41.37
CA GLU A 25 10.55 7.56 -42.24
C GLU A 25 11.96 7.08 -42.63
N MET A 26 12.48 6.04 -41.97
CA MET A 26 13.72 5.39 -42.42
C MET A 26 13.42 4.22 -43.35
N ARG A 27 14.09 4.17 -44.50
CA ARG A 27 14.10 3.00 -45.39
C ARG A 27 15.21 2.04 -44.96
N SER A 28 14.91 0.74 -44.88
CA SER A 28 15.85 -0.30 -44.45
C SER A 28 17.15 -0.38 -45.28
N SER A 29 17.15 0.20 -46.49
CA SER A 29 18.30 0.27 -47.40
C SER A 29 19.38 1.28 -47.02
N GLU A 30 19.13 2.15 -46.04
CA GLU A 30 20.06 3.23 -45.65
C GLU A 30 20.90 2.91 -44.40
N LEU A 31 20.68 1.72 -43.81
CA LEU A 31 21.28 1.32 -42.53
C LEU A 31 22.46 0.36 -42.73
N ASP A 32 23.67 0.88 -42.60
CA ASP A 32 24.88 0.05 -42.55
C ASP A 32 24.96 -0.73 -41.22
N GLN A 33 25.57 -1.92 -41.22
CA GLN A 33 25.67 -2.82 -40.07
C GLN A 33 26.29 -2.13 -38.84
N LYS A 34 27.22 -1.19 -39.08
CA LYS A 34 27.85 -0.37 -38.05
C LYS A 34 26.84 0.58 -37.37
N SER A 35 25.94 1.19 -38.14
CA SER A 35 24.93 2.14 -37.64
C SER A 35 23.85 1.45 -36.80
N LEU A 36 23.44 0.24 -37.19
CA LEU A 36 22.57 -0.65 -36.42
C LEU A 36 23.19 -1.04 -35.07
N GLY A 37 24.49 -1.36 -35.07
CA GLY A 37 25.23 -1.68 -33.85
C GLY A 37 25.23 -0.52 -32.84
N TYR A 38 25.52 0.70 -33.30
CA TYR A 38 25.49 1.89 -32.44
C TYR A 38 24.10 2.16 -31.86
N PHE A 39 23.05 2.03 -32.66
CA PHE A 39 21.69 2.26 -32.21
C PHE A 39 21.22 1.25 -31.16
N LEU A 40 21.56 -0.04 -31.32
CA LEU A 40 21.24 -1.06 -30.32
C LEU A 40 21.96 -0.82 -28.99
N VAL A 41 23.21 -0.35 -29.06
CA VAL A 41 23.96 0.06 -27.87
C VAL A 41 23.32 1.29 -27.23
N ASP A 42 22.87 2.28 -28.02
CA ASP A 42 22.18 3.47 -27.52
C ASP A 42 20.83 3.13 -26.85
N ILE A 43 19.98 2.31 -27.47
CA ILE A 43 18.74 1.83 -26.83
C ILE A 43 19.04 1.08 -25.54
N ARG A 44 20.04 0.20 -25.56
CA ARG A 44 20.42 -0.58 -24.37
C ARG A 44 20.93 0.32 -23.24
N THR A 45 21.75 1.31 -23.55
CA THR A 45 22.29 2.23 -22.54
C THR A 45 21.21 3.16 -21.99
N ARG A 46 20.34 3.72 -22.84
CA ARG A 46 19.18 4.51 -22.39
C ARG A 46 18.21 3.68 -21.55
N GLY A 47 17.95 2.44 -21.95
CA GLY A 47 17.14 1.49 -21.18
C GLY A 47 17.75 1.18 -19.82
N ALA A 48 19.08 0.99 -19.75
CA ALA A 48 19.79 0.77 -18.50
C ALA A 48 19.75 2.01 -17.59
N VAL A 49 19.92 3.22 -18.13
CA VAL A 49 19.82 4.48 -17.38
C VAL A 49 18.40 4.69 -16.86
N ALA A 50 17.36 4.45 -17.67
CA ALA A 50 15.98 4.56 -17.24
C ALA A 50 15.62 3.54 -16.14
N ALA A 51 16.15 2.31 -16.23
CA ALA A 51 16.00 1.30 -15.19
C ALA A 51 16.70 1.72 -13.89
N GLN A 52 17.91 2.27 -13.96
CA GLN A 52 18.63 2.79 -12.79
C GLN A 52 17.89 3.96 -12.13
N GLN A 53 17.37 4.91 -12.91
CA GLN A 53 16.58 6.02 -12.38
C GLN A 53 15.31 5.53 -11.67
N ARG A 54 14.60 4.56 -12.27
CA ARG A 54 13.42 3.94 -11.64
C ARG A 54 13.78 3.19 -10.36
N TYR A 55 14.90 2.48 -10.35
CA TYR A 55 15.39 1.77 -9.17
C TYR A 55 15.71 2.75 -8.03
N LEU A 56 16.41 3.85 -8.32
CA LEU A 56 16.70 4.89 -7.32
C LEU A 56 15.42 5.56 -6.78
N ALA A 57 14.45 5.82 -7.65
CA ALA A 57 13.15 6.35 -7.23
C ALA A 57 12.42 5.38 -6.29
N LEU A 58 12.37 4.09 -6.63
CA LEU A 58 11.79 3.03 -5.79
C LEU A 58 12.48 2.94 -4.41
N GLN A 59 13.80 3.07 -4.36
CA GLN A 59 14.54 3.10 -3.09
C GLN A 59 14.14 4.30 -2.22
N GLY A 60 13.96 5.49 -2.82
CA GLY A 60 13.46 6.67 -2.12
C GLY A 60 12.04 6.47 -1.58
N GLU A 61 11.14 5.93 -2.41
CA GLU A 61 9.76 5.64 -2.00
C GLU A 61 9.68 4.59 -0.88
N TYR A 62 10.60 3.63 -0.86
CA TYR A 62 10.73 2.63 0.20
C TYR A 62 11.18 3.26 1.51
N ALA A 63 12.20 4.12 1.48
CA ALA A 63 12.67 4.82 2.68
C ALA A 63 11.55 5.66 3.31
N LEU A 64 10.78 6.40 2.51
CA LEU A 64 9.63 7.16 2.98
C LEU A 64 8.54 6.27 3.60
N ALA A 65 8.25 5.10 3.00
CA ALA A 65 7.28 4.16 3.58
C ALA A 65 7.78 3.55 4.89
N TYR A 66 9.08 3.28 4.99
CA TYR A 66 9.70 2.76 6.20
C TYR A 66 9.64 3.76 7.35
N ASP A 67 9.91 5.04 7.09
CA ASP A 67 9.78 6.09 8.10
C ASP A 67 8.32 6.23 8.60
N GLN A 68 7.35 6.16 7.69
CA GLN A 68 5.93 6.16 8.05
C GLN A 68 5.55 4.95 8.91
N TYR A 69 6.06 3.77 8.58
CA TYR A 69 5.88 2.56 9.38
C TYR A 69 6.47 2.73 10.80
N LEU A 70 7.68 3.25 10.93
CA LEU A 70 8.31 3.49 12.23
C LEU A 70 7.53 4.49 13.08
N GLN A 71 7.04 5.58 12.48
CA GLN A 71 6.20 6.56 13.16
C GLN A 71 4.87 5.95 13.62
N ALA A 72 4.22 5.16 12.78
CA ALA A 72 3.00 4.45 13.13
C ALA A 72 3.24 3.45 14.28
N GLN A 73 4.36 2.73 14.26
CA GLN A 73 4.74 1.79 15.32
C GLN A 73 4.98 2.50 16.65
N ALA A 74 5.70 3.63 16.65
CA ALA A 74 5.94 4.44 17.84
C ALA A 74 4.63 5.01 18.42
N ALA A 75 3.68 5.40 17.56
CA ALA A 75 2.37 5.89 17.98
C ALA A 75 1.44 4.78 18.53
N LEU A 76 1.69 3.52 18.16
CA LEU A 76 0.93 2.36 18.63
C LEU A 76 1.36 1.92 20.03
N GLN A 77 2.66 1.86 20.31
CA GLN A 77 3.22 1.35 21.57
C GLN A 77 2.51 1.86 22.85
N PRO A 78 2.37 3.18 23.09
CA PRO A 78 1.73 3.65 24.32
C PRO A 78 0.24 3.29 24.41
N ARG A 79 -0.43 3.13 23.25
CA ARG A 79 -1.84 2.74 23.17
C ARG A 79 -2.02 1.25 23.37
N GLN A 80 -1.07 0.44 22.90
CA GLN A 80 -1.02 -0.98 23.16
C GLN A 80 -0.86 -1.26 24.65
N GLU A 81 0.09 -0.61 25.31
CA GLU A 81 0.29 -0.78 26.76
C GLU A 81 -0.96 -0.37 27.57
N ALA A 82 -1.62 0.72 27.18
CA ALA A 82 -2.86 1.16 27.82
C ALA A 82 -4.01 0.15 27.61
N ALA A 83 -4.14 -0.40 26.39
CA ALA A 83 -5.14 -1.40 26.07
C ALA A 83 -4.86 -2.73 26.81
N GLU A 84 -3.62 -3.20 26.84
CA GLU A 84 -3.24 -4.45 27.52
C GLU A 84 -3.45 -4.37 29.03
N LYS A 85 -3.09 -3.24 29.67
CA LYS A 85 -3.35 -3.03 31.10
C LYS A 85 -4.84 -3.07 31.41
N LEU A 86 -5.67 -2.46 30.57
CA LEU A 86 -7.12 -2.42 30.77
C LEU A 86 -7.76 -3.78 30.49
N LEU A 87 -7.42 -4.42 29.37
CA LEU A 87 -7.97 -5.72 29.01
C LEU A 87 -7.56 -6.79 30.03
N GLY A 88 -6.35 -6.71 30.61
CA GLY A 88 -5.87 -7.60 31.66
C GLY A 88 -6.63 -7.50 33.00
N GLN A 89 -7.35 -6.40 33.24
CA GLN A 89 -8.13 -6.17 34.46
C GLN A 89 -9.60 -6.58 34.35
N VAL A 90 -10.04 -7.02 33.17
CA VAL A 90 -11.44 -7.24 32.84
C VAL A 90 -11.71 -8.70 32.49
N ASP A 91 -12.89 -9.19 32.89
CA ASP A 91 -13.37 -10.54 32.58
C ASP A 91 -13.38 -10.84 31.06
N ASP A 92 -13.06 -12.07 30.69
CA ASP A 92 -12.90 -12.48 29.27
C ASP A 92 -14.17 -12.28 28.42
N GLN A 93 -15.36 -12.43 29.01
CA GLN A 93 -16.62 -12.20 28.30
C GLN A 93 -16.82 -10.72 27.97
N LEU A 94 -16.48 -9.84 28.91
CA LEU A 94 -16.58 -8.39 28.74
C LEU A 94 -15.50 -7.88 27.80
N ARG A 95 -14.30 -8.48 27.86
CA ARG A 95 -13.22 -8.28 26.89
C ARG A 95 -13.71 -8.54 25.46
N LYS A 96 -14.31 -9.70 25.20
CA LYS A 96 -14.83 -10.05 23.87
C LYS A 96 -15.90 -9.08 23.38
N ALA A 97 -16.81 -8.64 24.25
CA ALA A 97 -17.83 -7.66 23.89
C ALA A 97 -17.21 -6.30 23.50
N MET A 98 -16.22 -5.83 24.26
CA MET A 98 -15.50 -4.58 23.96
C MET A 98 -14.70 -4.66 22.66
N GLU A 99 -14.00 -5.76 22.41
CA GLU A 99 -13.26 -5.98 21.15
C GLU A 99 -14.20 -6.06 19.95
N GLN A 100 -15.34 -6.75 20.07
CA GLN A 100 -16.34 -6.82 19.02
C GLN A 100 -16.94 -5.44 18.72
N ALA A 101 -17.30 -4.66 19.75
CA ALA A 101 -17.79 -3.30 19.58
C ALA A 101 -16.78 -2.42 18.83
N ALA A 102 -15.50 -2.49 19.22
CA ALA A 102 -14.42 -1.74 18.58
C ALA A 102 -14.20 -2.15 17.11
N LYS A 103 -14.22 -3.47 16.81
CA LYS A 103 -14.09 -3.98 15.44
C LYS A 103 -15.24 -3.53 14.53
N TYR A 104 -16.48 -3.64 15.00
CA TYR A 104 -17.64 -3.19 14.22
C TYR A 104 -17.60 -1.68 13.93
N ARG A 105 -17.13 -0.88 14.90
CA ARG A 105 -16.94 0.55 14.72
C ARG A 105 -15.82 0.88 13.71
N LEU A 106 -14.72 0.14 13.76
CA LEU A 106 -13.65 0.26 12.77
C LEU A 106 -14.14 -0.08 11.36
N GLU A 107 -14.91 -1.16 11.20
CA GLU A 107 -15.47 -1.55 9.90
C GLU A 107 -16.46 -0.51 9.35
N SER A 108 -17.29 0.08 10.21
CA SER A 108 -18.23 1.12 9.78
C SER A 108 -17.52 2.41 9.38
N GLU A 109 -16.47 2.82 10.08
CA GLU A 109 -15.62 3.93 9.67
C GLU A 109 -14.89 3.64 8.36
N LYS A 110 -14.29 2.46 8.20
CA LYS A 110 -13.64 2.06 6.94
C LYS A 110 -14.60 2.13 5.75
N LYS A 111 -15.83 1.60 5.91
CA LYS A 111 -16.88 1.71 4.89
C LYS A 111 -17.31 3.15 4.62
N ARG A 112 -17.35 4.00 5.64
CA ARG A 112 -17.64 5.43 5.48
C ARG A 112 -16.56 6.14 4.68
N TYR A 113 -15.28 5.86 4.95
CA TYR A 113 -14.17 6.44 4.17
C TYR A 113 -14.14 5.95 2.72
N GLN A 114 -14.39 4.67 2.49
CA GLN A 114 -14.50 4.10 1.13
C GLN A 114 -15.66 4.72 0.35
N ARG A 115 -16.85 4.82 0.95
CA ARG A 115 -18.01 5.44 0.31
C ARG A 115 -17.85 6.95 0.11
N ALA A 116 -17.14 7.64 1.01
CA ALA A 116 -16.84 9.07 0.85
C ALA A 116 -15.86 9.35 -0.31
N GLN A 117 -15.02 8.38 -0.70
CA GLN A 117 -14.21 8.48 -1.92
C GLN A 117 -15.04 8.27 -3.21
N GLU A 118 -16.25 7.71 -3.10
CA GLU A 118 -17.09 7.28 -4.23
C GLU A 118 -18.20 8.29 -4.63
N GLN A 119 -18.21 9.53 -4.10
CA GLN A 119 -19.15 10.66 -4.35
C GLN A 119 -20.15 10.93 -3.22
N ASP A 120 -20.56 12.21 -3.13
CA ASP A 120 -21.48 12.86 -2.18
C ASP A 120 -22.85 12.16 -2.03
N GLU A 121 -22.92 11.01 -1.37
CA GLU A 121 -24.20 10.39 -1.03
C GLU A 121 -24.29 9.96 0.44
N PHE A 122 -25.19 10.67 1.12
CA PHE A 122 -25.94 10.33 2.33
C PHE A 122 -25.17 9.66 3.49
N VAL A 123 -24.95 10.45 4.54
CA VAL A 123 -24.36 10.04 5.82
C VAL A 123 -25.34 9.12 6.57
N ALA A 124 -25.12 7.81 6.51
CA ALA A 124 -25.63 6.89 7.53
C ALA A 124 -24.67 6.88 8.73
N SER A 125 -24.91 7.77 9.71
CA SER A 125 -24.13 7.87 10.95
C SER A 125 -24.65 6.91 12.02
N THR A 126 -23.74 6.20 12.70
CA THR A 126 -23.86 5.62 14.07
C THR A 126 -25.11 4.80 14.46
N SER A 127 -26.04 4.54 13.54
CA SER A 127 -27.33 3.89 13.81
C SER A 127 -27.34 2.39 13.56
N ASP A 128 -26.17 1.74 13.49
CA ASP A 128 -26.10 0.30 13.23
C ASP A 128 -26.65 -0.48 14.45
N PRO A 129 -27.75 -1.25 14.28
CA PRO A 129 -28.40 -1.95 15.37
C PRO A 129 -27.48 -2.91 16.12
N LYS A 130 -26.45 -3.46 15.45
CA LYS A 130 -25.51 -4.42 16.05
C LYS A 130 -24.54 -3.75 17.01
N TYR A 131 -23.97 -2.60 16.63
CA TYR A 131 -23.11 -1.82 17.52
C TYR A 131 -23.92 -1.34 18.74
N TYR A 132 -25.13 -0.85 18.51
CA TYR A 132 -26.02 -0.40 19.58
C TYR A 132 -26.36 -1.54 20.56
N ALA A 133 -26.66 -2.74 20.08
CA ALA A 133 -26.95 -3.91 20.93
C ALA A 133 -25.75 -4.32 21.80
N ILE A 134 -24.53 -4.31 21.24
CA ILE A 134 -23.31 -4.65 21.99
C ILE A 134 -23.01 -3.56 23.04
N MET A 135 -23.13 -2.29 22.66
CA MET A 135 -22.92 -1.17 23.58
C MET A 135 -23.99 -1.09 24.68
N GLN A 136 -25.24 -1.44 24.39
CA GLN A 136 -26.31 -1.48 25.39
C GLN A 136 -26.02 -2.46 26.53
N GLY A 137 -25.37 -3.60 26.23
CA GLY A 137 -24.94 -4.57 27.24
C GLY A 137 -23.77 -4.12 28.12
N LEU A 138 -23.12 -3.00 27.81
CA LEU A 138 -22.01 -2.43 28.57
C LEU A 138 -22.49 -1.29 29.48
N ASN A 139 -21.92 -1.20 30.69
CA ASN A 139 -22.09 -0.06 31.59
C ASN A 139 -21.31 1.16 31.06
N ASP A 140 -21.68 2.37 31.49
CA ASP A 140 -21.16 3.63 30.94
C ASP A 140 -19.64 3.77 31.07
N THR A 141 -19.04 3.25 32.15
CA THR A 141 -17.58 3.19 32.31
C THR A 141 -16.92 2.36 31.21
N HIS A 142 -17.48 1.18 30.91
CA HIS A 142 -16.94 0.27 29.91
C HIS A 142 -17.18 0.80 28.49
N ARG A 143 -18.29 1.48 28.24
CA ARG A 143 -18.52 2.21 26.99
C ARG A 143 -17.45 3.29 26.79
N SER A 144 -17.14 4.06 27.84
CA SER A 144 -16.07 5.04 27.78
C SER A 144 -14.70 4.40 27.51
N TRP A 145 -14.44 3.18 27.97
CA TRP A 145 -13.19 2.46 27.68
C TRP A 145 -13.12 2.01 26.23
N VAL A 146 -14.23 1.50 25.69
CA VAL A 146 -14.33 1.17 24.26
C VAL A 146 -14.00 2.39 23.42
N ASP A 147 -14.59 3.53 23.73
CA ASP A 147 -14.45 4.74 22.90
C ASP A 147 -13.09 5.44 23.04
N LYS A 148 -12.51 5.45 24.25
CA LYS A 148 -11.29 6.22 24.52
C LYS A 148 -10.00 5.40 24.40
N ILE A 149 -10.09 4.07 24.52
CA ILE A 149 -8.90 3.21 24.65
C ILE A 149 -8.93 2.11 23.59
N VAL A 150 -9.96 1.26 23.60
CA VAL A 150 -9.99 0.05 22.77
C VAL A 150 -10.15 0.38 21.29
N PHE A 151 -11.11 1.24 20.94
CA PHE A 151 -11.35 1.65 19.56
C PHE A 151 -10.16 2.40 18.95
N PRO A 152 -9.58 3.43 19.60
CA PRO A 152 -8.36 4.06 19.11
C PRO A 152 -7.23 3.06 18.89
N PHE A 153 -6.99 2.13 19.83
CA PHE A 153 -5.97 1.09 19.66
C PHE A 153 -6.18 0.28 18.36
N TYR A 154 -7.39 -0.22 18.11
CA TYR A 154 -7.68 -0.96 16.87
C TYR A 154 -7.54 -0.09 15.62
N CYS A 155 -7.85 1.20 15.71
CA CYS A 155 -7.68 2.13 14.60
C CYS A 155 -6.19 2.30 14.24
N PHE A 156 -5.33 2.56 15.22
CA PHE A 156 -3.89 2.67 14.98
C PHE A 156 -3.26 1.34 14.57
N LYS A 157 -3.76 0.22 15.08
CA LYS A 157 -3.33 -1.11 14.67
C LYS A 157 -3.61 -1.35 13.18
N ALA A 158 -4.82 -1.02 12.72
CA ALA A 158 -5.18 -1.15 11.32
C ALA A 158 -4.30 -0.24 10.41
N GLN A 159 -3.98 0.98 10.86
CA GLN A 159 -3.07 1.87 10.13
C GLN A 159 -1.66 1.28 10.02
N LEU A 160 -1.15 0.67 11.09
CA LEU A 160 0.16 0.01 11.06
C LEU A 160 0.19 -1.15 10.06
N GLU A 161 -0.85 -2.00 10.06
CA GLU A 161 -0.99 -3.11 9.10
C GLU A 161 -1.04 -2.60 7.65
N GLU A 162 -1.72 -1.47 7.39
CA GLU A 162 -1.76 -0.83 6.07
C GLU A 162 -0.38 -0.29 5.65
N CYS A 163 0.33 0.38 6.56
CA CYS A 163 1.71 0.84 6.32
C CYS A 163 2.67 -0.33 6.06
N GLU A 164 2.55 -1.43 6.82
CA GLU A 164 3.36 -2.63 6.64
C GLU A 164 3.12 -3.28 5.28
N ASN A 165 1.86 -3.40 4.86
CA ASN A 165 1.51 -3.91 3.53
C ASN A 165 2.09 -3.03 2.41
N ALA A 166 1.96 -1.70 2.54
CA ALA A 166 2.54 -0.77 1.57
C ALA A 166 4.07 -0.90 1.48
N LEU A 167 4.72 -1.12 2.63
CA LEU A 167 6.15 -1.37 2.70
C LEU A 167 6.55 -2.67 2.01
N TRP A 168 5.80 -3.75 2.25
CA TRP A 168 6.03 -5.05 1.59
C TRP A 168 5.86 -4.98 0.07
N VAL A 169 4.86 -4.25 -0.43
CA VAL A 169 4.68 -4.05 -1.88
C VAL A 169 5.88 -3.32 -2.48
N LYS A 170 6.37 -2.27 -1.81
CA LYS A 170 7.57 -1.54 -2.25
C LYS A 170 8.84 -2.39 -2.16
N HIS A 171 8.97 -3.19 -1.10
CA HIS A 171 10.10 -4.11 -0.92
C HIS A 171 10.15 -5.16 -2.03
N THR A 172 9.03 -5.80 -2.33
CA THR A 172 8.92 -6.80 -3.40
C THR A 172 9.19 -6.17 -4.76
N ALA A 173 8.70 -4.95 -5.02
CA ALA A 173 9.03 -4.21 -6.24
C ALA A 173 10.54 -3.95 -6.41
N ILE A 174 11.24 -3.56 -5.33
CA ILE A 174 12.71 -3.43 -5.33
C ILE A 174 13.39 -4.77 -5.59
N ALA A 175 12.97 -5.83 -4.88
CA ALA A 175 13.55 -7.16 -5.02
C ALA A 175 13.38 -7.73 -6.44
N THR A 176 12.27 -7.42 -7.12
CA THR A 176 12.06 -7.80 -8.54
C THR A 176 12.85 -6.94 -9.53
N ALA A 177 13.31 -5.76 -9.12
CA ALA A 177 14.09 -4.85 -9.96
C ALA A 177 15.61 -5.07 -9.88
N GLN A 178 16.07 -5.86 -8.90
CA GLN A 178 17.46 -6.31 -8.73
C GLN A 178 17.79 -7.51 -9.63
#